data_AF-A0A0G0MZK7-F1
#
_entry.id   AF-A0A0G0MZK7-F1
#
_cell.length_a   1.000
_cell.length_b   1.000
_cell.length_c   1.000
_cell.angle_alpha   90.00
_cell.angle_beta   90.00
_cell.angle_gamma   90.00
#
_symmetry.space_group_name_H-M   'P 1'
#
loop_
_entity.id
_entity.type
_entity.pdbx_description
1 polymer ?
#
loop_
_entity_poly.entity_id
_entity_poly.type
_entity_poly.pdbx_seq_one_letter_code
_entity_poly.pdbx_strand_id
1 'polypeptide(L)'
;EIEKAILFYQTKNSLNPVRRVVLVGGSAMLPGMIVYLAENLGLEVQIGDPWVRVDASVEIKKELAYPENQAKFALAVGLAMRNT
;
A
#
# COMPACT_ATOMS: atom_id res chain seq x y z
N GLU A 1 3.97 -17.30 -0.50
CA GLU A 1 4.82 -16.36 -1.28
C GLU A 1 5.18 -15.08 -0.53
N ILE A 2 4.23 -14.31 0.03
CA ILE A 2 4.54 -13.06 0.78
C ILE A 2 5.51 -13.32 1.96
N GLU A 3 5.23 -14.32 2.79
CA GLU A 3 6.12 -14.71 3.90
C GLU A 3 7.54 -15.07 3.44
N LYS A 4 7.66 -15.82 2.33
CA LYS A 4 8.96 -16.17 1.75
C LYS A 4 9.73 -14.91 1.33
N ALA A 5 9.05 -13.93 0.74
CA ALA A 5 9.67 -12.65 0.38
C ALA A 5 10.13 -11.86 1.61
N ILE A 6 9.32 -11.84 2.69
CA ILE A 6 9.69 -11.20 3.96
C ILE A 6 10.92 -11.87 4.58
N LEU A 7 10.92 -13.20 4.67
CA LEU A 7 12.05 -13.98 5.19
C LEU A 7 13.32 -13.76 4.35
N PHE A 8 13.19 -13.75 3.02
CA PHE A 8 14.31 -13.46 2.11
C PHE A 8 14.87 -12.05 2.30
N TYR A 9 14.03 -11.05 2.57
CA TYR A 9 14.49 -9.70 2.87
C TYR A 9 15.21 -9.63 4.22
N GLN A 10 14.65 -10.28 5.26
CA GLN A 10 15.20 -10.30 6.61
C GLN A 10 16.54 -11.01 6.71
N THR A 11 16.75 -12.10 5.96
CA THR A 11 18.04 -12.82 5.94
C THR A 11 19.18 -11.94 5.41
N LYS A 12 18.87 -10.99 4.52
CA LYS A 12 19.83 -10.01 3.99
C LYS A 12 19.95 -8.74 4.82
N ASN A 13 18.92 -8.39 5.61
CA ASN A 13 18.81 -7.12 6.34
C ASN A 13 18.40 -7.37 7.80
N SER A 14 19.23 -8.09 8.56
CA SER A 14 18.92 -8.49 9.94
C SER A 14 18.71 -7.31 10.90
N LEU A 15 19.35 -6.16 10.65
CA LEU A 15 19.23 -4.96 11.47
C LEU A 15 17.97 -4.13 11.16
N ASN A 16 17.28 -4.39 10.04
CA ASN A 16 16.14 -3.61 9.57
C ASN A 16 14.95 -4.54 9.23
N PRO A 17 14.24 -5.07 10.24
CA PRO A 17 13.10 -5.94 10.00
C PRO A 17 11.93 -5.18 9.37
N VAL A 18 11.12 -5.89 8.58
CA VAL A 18 9.85 -5.38 8.05
C VAL A 18 8.89 -5.14 9.21
N ARG A 19 8.42 -3.90 9.37
CA ARG A 19 7.48 -3.50 10.42
C ARG A 19 6.03 -3.43 9.96
N ARG A 20 5.83 -3.19 8.67
CA ARG A 20 4.52 -2.91 8.08
C ARG A 20 4.48 -3.36 6.63
N VAL A 21 3.31 -3.81 6.20
CA VAL A 21 2.98 -4.12 4.81
C VAL A 21 1.96 -3.08 4.32
N VAL A 22 2.25 -2.47 3.17
CA VAL A 22 1.33 -1.54 2.50
C VAL A 22 0.81 -2.22 1.23
N LEU A 23 -0.50 -2.43 1.16
CA LEU A 23 -1.16 -3.04 0.02
C LEU A 23 -1.51 -1.99 -1.02
N VAL A 24 -1.18 -2.28 -2.27
CA VAL A 24 -1.48 -1.46 -3.45
C VAL A 24 -2.02 -2.33 -4.58
N GLY A 25 -2.69 -1.72 -5.55
CA GLY A 25 -3.31 -2.40 -6.69
C GLY A 25 -4.77 -2.79 -6.45
N GLY A 26 -5.46 -3.23 -7.50
CA GLY A 26 -6.88 -3.58 -7.43
C GLY A 26 -7.21 -4.77 -6.54
N SER A 27 -6.29 -5.74 -6.42
CA SER A 27 -6.45 -6.92 -5.56
C SER A 27 -6.41 -6.60 -4.07
N ALA A 28 -5.76 -5.50 -3.68
CA ALA A 28 -5.72 -5.03 -2.29
C ALA A 28 -7.11 -4.67 -1.74
N MET A 29 -8.08 -4.40 -2.62
CA MET A 29 -9.44 -4.02 -2.26
C MET A 29 -10.37 -5.22 -1.99
N LEU A 30 -9.85 -6.45 -2.05
CA LEU A 30 -10.67 -7.63 -1.73
C LEU A 30 -11.14 -7.54 -0.26
N PRO A 31 -12.46 -7.65 0.00
CA PRO A 31 -12.98 -7.59 1.36
C PRO A 31 -12.31 -8.63 2.27
N GLY A 32 -11.89 -8.19 3.46
CA GLY A 32 -11.22 -9.05 4.45
C GLY A 32 -9.73 -9.32 4.19
N MET A 33 -9.16 -8.87 3.08
CA MET A 33 -7.75 -9.14 2.75
C MET A 33 -6.77 -8.53 3.75
N ILE A 34 -7.03 -7.32 4.24
CA ILE A 34 -6.17 -6.67 5.23
C ILE A 34 -6.13 -7.49 6.53
N VAL A 35 -7.32 -7.88 7.03
CA VAL A 35 -7.45 -8.65 8.28
C VAL A 35 -6.77 -10.00 8.13
N TYR A 36 -7.06 -10.71 7.05
CA TYR A 36 -6.43 -12.00 6.75
C TYR A 36 -4.91 -11.91 6.72
N LEU A 37 -4.34 -10.91 6.04
CA LEU A 37 -2.89 -10.75 5.98
C LEU A 37 -2.29 -10.30 7.31
N ALA A 38 -2.96 -9.43 8.06
CA ALA A 38 -2.48 -8.99 9.37
C ALA A 38 -2.41 -10.16 10.36
N GLU A 39 -3.44 -11.02 10.39
CA GLU A 39 -3.49 -12.20 11.25
C GLU A 39 -2.43 -13.25 10.88
N ASN A 40 -2.27 -13.55 9.59
CA ASN A 40 -1.30 -14.56 9.15
C ASN A 40 0.15 -14.07 9.25
N LEU A 41 0.42 -12.80 8.98
CA LEU A 41 1.79 -12.26 8.98
C LEU A 41 2.24 -11.77 10.36
N GLY A 42 1.32 -11.50 11.29
CA GLY A 42 1.64 -10.88 12.57
C GLY A 42 2.23 -9.48 12.43
N LEU A 43 1.93 -8.78 11.33
CA LEU A 43 2.46 -7.46 10.98
C LEU A 43 1.31 -6.48 10.78
N GLU A 44 1.60 -5.19 10.94
CA GLU A 44 0.67 -4.13 10.58
C GLU A 44 0.47 -4.14 9.05
N VAL A 45 -0.77 -4.31 8.60
CA VAL A 45 -1.14 -4.26 7.18
C VAL A 45 -2.11 -3.09 6.98
N GLN A 46 -1.81 -2.25 5.99
CA GLN A 46 -2.67 -1.12 5.62
C GLN A 46 -2.85 -1.01 4.10
N ILE A 47 -3.93 -0.36 3.66
CA ILE A 47 -4.06 0.08 2.27
C ILE A 47 -3.19 1.34 2.08
N GLY A 48 -2.50 1.40 0.95
CA GLY A 48 -1.76 2.58 0.54
C GLY A 48 -2.70 3.62 -0.09
N ASP A 49 -2.58 4.87 0.35
CA ASP A 49 -3.22 6.03 -0.27
C ASP A 49 -2.17 6.81 -1.10
N PRO A 50 -2.28 6.82 -2.44
CA PRO A 50 -1.34 7.48 -3.32
C PRO A 50 -1.56 9.00 -3.37
N TRP A 51 -2.70 9.49 -2.92
CA TRP A 51 -3.10 10.89 -3.04
C TRP A 51 -2.57 11.75 -1.89
N VAL A 52 -2.01 11.14 -0.85
CA VAL A 52 -1.48 11.83 0.35
C VAL A 52 -0.49 12.94 0.01
N ARG A 53 0.26 12.80 -1.09
CA ARG A 53 1.28 13.76 -1.54
C ARG A 53 0.88 14.53 -2.80
N VAL A 54 -0.39 14.43 -3.21
CA VAL A 54 -0.91 15.12 -4.38
C VAL A 54 -1.65 16.38 -3.93
N ASP A 55 -1.18 17.54 -4.40
CA ASP A 55 -1.89 18.79 -4.25
C ASP A 55 -3.01 18.89 -5.29
N ALA A 56 -4.24 18.91 -4.79
CA ALA A 56 -5.46 18.98 -5.57
C ALA A 56 -6.53 19.74 -4.76
N SER A 57 -7.55 20.26 -5.44
CA SER A 57 -8.66 20.93 -4.77
C SER A 57 -9.43 19.97 -3.85
N VAL A 58 -10.20 20.51 -2.91
CA VAL A 58 -10.95 19.72 -1.93
C VAL A 58 -11.98 18.83 -2.61
N GLU A 59 -12.58 19.29 -3.71
CA GLU A 59 -13.56 18.56 -4.51
C GLU A 59 -12.92 17.33 -5.13
N ILE A 60 -11.74 17.50 -5.74
CA ILE A 60 -10.98 16.40 -6.34
C ILE A 60 -10.54 15.40 -5.26
N LYS A 61 -10.01 15.87 -4.13
CA LYS A 61 -9.59 14.97 -3.04
C LYS A 61 -10.74 14.12 -2.50
N LYS A 62 -11.97 14.63 -2.47
CA LYS A 62 -13.16 13.86 -2.07
C LYS A 62 -13.46 12.73 -3.07
N GLU A 63 -13.32 12.97 -4.36
CA GLU A 63 -13.49 11.92 -5.39
C GLU A 63 -12.35 10.89 -5.37
N LEU A 64 -11.13 11.33 -5.07
CA LEU A 64 -9.97 10.43 -4.99
C LEU A 64 -9.98 9.57 -3.71
N ALA A 65 -10.61 10.07 -2.65
CA ALA A 65 -10.73 9.37 -1.37
C ALA A 65 -11.71 8.18 -1.39
N TYR A 66 -12.50 8.00 -2.47
CA TYR A 66 -13.35 6.83 -2.60
C TYR A 66 -12.52 5.53 -2.52
N PRO A 67 -12.93 4.52 -1.71
CA PRO A 67 -12.12 3.33 -1.44
C PRO A 67 -11.62 2.62 -2.70
N GLU A 68 -12.44 2.55 -3.75
CA GLU A 68 -12.10 1.94 -5.02
C GLU A 68 -10.93 2.61 -5.75
N ASN A 69 -10.62 3.86 -5.42
CA ASN A 69 -9.55 4.65 -6.04
C ASN A 69 -8.27 4.68 -5.19
N GLN A 70 -8.35 4.31 -3.90
CA GLN A 70 -7.22 4.39 -2.98
C GLN A 70 -6.06 3.48 -3.44
N ALA A 71 -6.28 2.19 -3.70
CA ALA A 71 -5.16 1.31 -4.03
C ALA A 71 -4.75 1.31 -5.53
N LYS A 72 -5.64 1.71 -6.45
CA LYS A 72 -5.47 1.46 -7.90
C LYS A 72 -4.43 2.34 -8.59
N PHE A 73 -4.32 3.60 -8.17
CA PHE A 73 -3.56 4.60 -8.92
C PHE A 73 -2.12 4.80 -8.43
N ALA A 74 -1.65 3.98 -7.48
CA ALA A 74 -0.30 4.12 -6.91
C ALA A 74 0.82 4.18 -7.97
N LEU A 75 0.72 3.37 -9.03
CA LEU A 75 1.70 3.39 -10.13
C LEU A 75 1.61 4.67 -10.97
N ALA A 76 0.41 5.04 -11.40
CA ALA A 76 0.21 6.22 -12.25
C ALA A 76 0.62 7.51 -11.52
N VAL A 77 0.23 7.65 -10.26
CA VAL A 77 0.61 8.79 -9.41
C VAL A 77 2.13 8.82 -9.20
N GLY A 78 2.74 7.68 -8.86
CA GLY A 78 4.20 7.62 -8.68
C GLY A 78 4.98 7.99 -9.95
N LEU A 79 4.49 7.59 -11.13
CA LEU A 79 5.09 7.98 -12.41
C LEU A 79 4.93 9.48 -12.69
N ALA A 80 3.76 10.06 -12.39
CA ALA A 80 3.53 11.49 -12.54
C ALA A 80 4.43 12.32 -11.61
N MET A 81 4.63 11.86 -10.37
CA MET A 81 5.49 12.52 -9.38
C MET A 81 6.99 12.46 -9.72
N ARG A 82 7.42 11.65 -10.68
CA ARG A 82 8.85 11.49 -11.01
C ARG A 82 9.48 12.77 -11.56
N ASN A 83 8.68 13.61 -12.22
CA ASN A 83 9.14 14.81 -12.92
C ASN A 83 8.60 16.12 -12.30
N THR A 84 7.96 16.03 -11.13
CA THR A 84 7.51 17.18 -10.33
C THR A 84 8.52 17.45 -9.23
#